data_AF-A0A7M3BJ44-F1
#
_entry.id   AF-A0A7M3BJ44-F1
#
_cell.length_a   1.000
_cell.length_b   1.000
_cell.length_c   1.000
_cell.angle_alpha   90.00
_cell.angle_beta   90.00
_cell.angle_gamma   90.00
#
_symmetry.space_group_name_H-M   'P 1'
#
loop_
_entity.id
_entity.type
_entity.pdbx_description
1 polymer ?
#
loop_
_entity_poly.entity_id
_entity_poly.type
_entity_poly.pdbx_seq_one_letter_code
_entity_poly.pdbx_strand_id
1 'polypeptide(L)' 'IEDHTGEPDKPIYDFSHAVERVAAAAEAARALKHDFVFTARAENFLWGKPDIDDTIKRLQAFEKAGADVL' A
#
# COMPACT_ATOMS: atom_id res chain seq x y z
N ILE A 1 3.98 -5.09 -0.51
CA ILE A 1 4.76 -3.85 -0.31
C ILE A 1 4.10 -2.99 0.76
N GLU A 2 4.80 -2.00 1.30
CA GLU A 2 4.29 -1.09 2.33
C GLU A 2 4.35 0.38 1.87
N ASP A 3 3.58 1.24 2.54
CA ASP A 3 3.50 2.69 2.27
C ASP A 3 4.37 3.55 3.21
N HIS A 4 5.32 2.93 3.92
CA HIS A 4 6.37 3.62 4.66
C HIS A 4 7.47 4.14 3.72
N THR A 5 7.92 5.38 3.92
CA THR A 5 8.93 6.05 3.07
C THR A 5 10.37 5.67 3.41
N GLY A 6 10.64 5.23 4.63
CA GLY A 6 12.00 5.12 5.16
C GLY A 6 12.51 6.39 5.86
N GLU A 7 11.77 7.49 5.79
CA GLU A 7 12.14 8.79 6.35
C GLU A 7 11.35 9.09 7.62
N PRO A 8 11.98 9.16 8.80
CA PRO A 8 11.27 9.37 10.07
C PRO A 8 10.41 10.64 10.12
N ASP A 9 10.84 11.70 9.42
CA ASP A 9 10.15 13.01 9.40
C ASP A 9 8.95 13.03 8.44
N LYS A 10 8.89 12.10 7.48
CA LYS A 10 7.77 11.94 6.55
C LYS A 10 7.49 10.44 6.36
N PRO A 11 7.03 9.73 7.40
CA PRO A 11 7.11 8.27 7.43
C PRO A 11 6.14 7.59 6.47
N ILE A 12 5.03 8.23 6.07
CA ILE A 12 4.02 7.62 5.21
C ILE A 12 3.96 8.36 3.87
N TYR A 13 3.96 7.62 2.77
CA TYR A 13 3.75 8.21 1.45
C TYR A 13 2.40 8.95 1.36
N ASP A 14 2.40 10.04 0.59
CA ASP A 14 1.18 10.73 0.21
C ASP A 14 0.21 9.74 -0.46
N PHE A 15 -1.09 9.90 -0.21
CA PHE A 15 -2.11 8.92 -0.58
C PHE A 15 -2.02 8.48 -2.05
N SER A 16 -2.01 9.43 -2.99
CA SER A 16 -1.95 9.11 -4.42
C SER A 16 -0.67 8.37 -4.79
N HIS A 17 0.47 8.77 -4.21
CA HIS A 17 1.76 8.14 -4.48
C HIS A 17 1.82 6.71 -3.92
N ALA A 18 1.25 6.47 -2.73
CA ALA A 18 1.12 5.12 -2.18
C ALA A 18 0.28 4.23 -3.10
N VAL A 19 -0.85 4.74 -3.62
CA VAL A 19 -1.73 4.01 -4.55
C VAL A 19 -1.03 3.71 -5.88
N GLU A 20 -0.31 4.67 -6.45
CA GLU A 20 0.47 4.46 -7.69
C GLU A 20 1.53 3.35 -7.53
N ARG A 21 2.21 3.32 -6.38
CA ARG A 21 3.20 2.27 -6.07
C ARG A 21 2.55 0.89 -5.97
N VAL A 22 1.37 0.79 -5.35
CA VAL A 22 0.59 -0.46 -5.28
C VAL A 22 0.14 -0.89 -6.66
N ALA A 23 -0.37 0.04 -7.49
CA ALA A 23 -0.78 -0.27 -8.86
C ALA A 23 0.38 -0.83 -9.69
N ALA A 24 1.56 -0.20 -9.63
CA ALA A 24 2.75 -0.67 -10.35
C ALA A 24 3.21 -2.05 -9.87
N ALA A 25 3.16 -2.32 -8.56
CA ALA A 25 3.51 -3.62 -8.01
C ALA A 25 2.48 -4.70 -8.36
N ALA A 26 1.19 -4.36 -8.39
CA ALA A 26 0.13 -5.26 -8.84
C ALA A 26 0.31 -5.61 -10.33
N GLU A 27 0.61 -4.62 -11.18
CA GLU A 27 0.93 -4.85 -12.59
C GLU A 27 2.12 -5.80 -12.75
N ALA A 28 3.20 -5.56 -12.01
CA ALA A 28 4.37 -6.43 -12.03
C ALA A 28 4.06 -7.86 -11.54
N ALA A 29 3.26 -8.01 -10.49
CA ALA A 29 2.81 -9.31 -10.00
C ALA A 29 1.99 -10.07 -11.04
N ARG A 30 1.07 -9.38 -11.75
CA ARG A 30 0.24 -9.98 -12.81
C ARG A 30 1.02 -10.35 -14.06
N ALA A 31 2.19 -9.75 -14.30
CA ALA A 31 3.06 -10.10 -15.42
C ALA A 31 3.84 -11.41 -15.21
N LEU A 32 3.81 -11.99 -14.01
CA LEU A 32 4.48 -13.26 -13.72
C LEU A 32 3.75 -14.44 -14.38
N LYS A 33 4.51 -15.47 -14.75
CA LYS A 33 3.97 -16.71 -15.33
C LYS A 33 3.40 -17.69 -14.29
N HIS A 34 3.34 -17.29 -13.03
CA HIS A 34 2.88 -18.10 -11.90
C HIS A 34 2.03 -17.25 -10.97
N ASP A 35 1.22 -17.91 -10.14
CA ASP A 35 0.38 -17.24 -9.16
C ASP A 35 1.23 -16.50 -8.14
N PHE A 36 0.89 -15.23 -7.92
CA PHE A 36 1.53 -14.37 -6.94
C PHE A 36 0.44 -13.70 -6.11
N VAL A 37 0.52 -13.85 -4.79
CA VAL A 37 -0.39 -13.18 -3.85
C VAL A 37 0.27 -11.91 -3.37
N PHE A 38 -0.25 -10.77 -3.79
CA PHE A 38 0.30 -9.46 -3.49
C PHE A 38 -0.41 -8.82 -2.30
N THR A 39 0.28 -8.76 -1.15
CA THR A 39 -0.17 -8.03 0.04
C THR A 39 0.32 -6.58 0.02
N ALA A 40 -0.60 -5.62 0.14
CA ALA A 40 -0.28 -4.20 0.33
C ALA A 40 -0.58 -3.78 1.76
N ARG A 41 0.37 -3.13 2.44
CA ARG A 41 0.26 -2.74 3.85
C ARG A 41 0.20 -1.22 4.01
N ALA A 42 -0.72 -0.76 4.84
CA ALA A 42 -0.76 0.62 5.34
C ALA A 42 -0.10 0.68 6.73
N GLU A 43 0.98 1.44 6.86
CA GLU A 43 1.84 1.44 8.05
C GLU A 43 1.50 2.58 9.03
N ASN A 44 0.36 3.26 8.82
CA ASN A 44 -0.20 4.33 9.65
C ASN A 44 0.02 4.12 11.16
N PHE A 45 -0.44 2.98 11.69
CA PHE A 45 -0.38 2.68 13.12
C PHE A 45 1.03 2.44 13.64
N LEU A 46 1.92 1.91 12.81
CA LEU A 46 3.32 1.67 13.17
C LEU A 46 4.14 2.97 13.20
N TRP A 47 3.71 4.00 12.46
CA TRP A 47 4.40 5.28 12.35
C TRP A 47 3.62 6.46 12.94
N GLY A 48 2.93 6.23 14.07
CA GLY A 48 2.39 7.31 14.89
C GLY A 48 1.20 8.06 14.27
N LYS A 49 0.54 7.47 13.26
CA LYS A 49 -0.70 7.98 12.67
C LYS A 49 -1.87 7.01 12.96
N PRO A 50 -2.37 6.93 14.21
CA PRO A 50 -3.43 6.01 14.62
C PRO A 50 -4.82 6.49 14.16
N ASP A 51 -4.95 6.76 12.86
CA ASP A 51 -6.19 7.16 12.19
C ASP A 51 -6.74 5.95 11.44
N ILE A 52 -7.81 5.36 11.98
CA ILE A 52 -8.42 4.14 11.43
C ILE A 52 -9.15 4.42 10.12
N ASP A 53 -9.76 5.58 9.96
CA ASP A 53 -10.49 5.92 8.74
C ASP A 53 -9.52 6.16 7.57
N ASP A 54 -8.38 6.83 7.82
CA ASP A 54 -7.30 6.96 6.82
C ASP A 54 -6.70 5.59 6.46
N THR A 55 -6.51 4.72 7.47
CA THR A 55 -5.99 3.36 7.25
C THR A 55 -6.94 2.54 6.37
N ILE A 56 -8.24 2.52 6.69
CA ILE A 56 -9.25 1.81 5.89
C ILE A 56 -9.31 2.39 4.47
N LYS A 57 -9.28 3.72 4.34
CA LYS A 57 -9.29 4.39 3.03
C LYS A 57 -8.11 3.99 2.16
N ARG A 58 -6.91 3.88 2.73
CA ARG A 58 -5.69 3.42 2.04
C ARG A 58 -5.85 1.97 1.59
N LEU A 59 -6.24 1.08 2.49
CA LEU A 59 -6.41 -0.34 2.17
C LEU A 59 -7.45 -0.56 1.07
N GLN A 60 -8.61 0.11 1.13
CA GLN A 60 -9.61 0.06 0.05
C GLN A 60 -9.10 0.62 -1.28
N ALA A 61 -8.21 1.61 -1.26
CA ALA A 61 -7.58 2.11 -2.47
C ALA A 61 -6.52 1.14 -3.02
N PHE A 62 -5.79 0.45 -2.14
CA PHE A 62 -4.82 -0.57 -2.50
C PHE A 62 -5.49 -1.80 -3.10
N GLU A 63 -6.64 -2.22 -2.56
CA GLU A 63 -7.51 -3.25 -3.15
C GLU A 63 -7.90 -2.87 -4.59
N LYS A 64 -8.42 -1.66 -4.79
CA LYS A 64 -8.79 -1.16 -6.13
C LYS A 64 -7.60 -1.06 -7.08
N ALA A 65 -6.40 -0.86 -6.55
CA ALA A 65 -5.15 -0.83 -7.31
C ALA A 65 -4.62 -2.24 -7.65
N GLY A 66 -5.24 -3.31 -7.13
CA GLY A 66 -4.94 -4.69 -7.50
C GLY A 66 -4.20 -5.52 -6.46
N ALA A 67 -4.12 -5.05 -5.20
CA ALA A 67 -3.66 -5.88 -4.09
C ALA A 67 -4.64 -7.04 -3.82
N ASP A 68 -4.10 -8.24 -3.58
CA ASP A 68 -4.89 -9.44 -3.26
C ASP A 68 -5.23 -9.53 -1.76
N VAL A 69 -4.38 -8.94 -0.92
CA VAL A 69 -4.49 -8.95 0.55
C VAL A 69 -4.09 -7.57 1.10
N LEU A 70 -4.68 -7.19 2.23
CA LEU A 70 -4.56 -5.88 2.89
C LEU A 70 -4.07 -6.03 4.33
#